data_AF-A0A6H1JP77-F1
#
_entry.id   AF-A0A6H1JP77-F1
#
_cell.length_a   1.000
_cell.length_b   1.000
_cell.length_c   1.000
_cell.angle_alpha   90.00
_cell.angle_beta   90.00
_cell.angle_gamma   90.00
#
_symmetry.space_group_name_H-M   'P 1'
#
loop_
_entity.id
_entity.type
_entity.pdbx_description
1 polymer ?
#
loop_
_entity_poly.entity_id
_entity_poly.type
_entity_poly.pdbx_seq_one_letter_code
_entity_poly.pdbx_strand_id
1 'polypeptide(L)'
;MLHGRFGPTGKRASMFNGLADSIWSGSEKKDDAWRWVKYLPGSECQKTVGSHGAVFPARPEGTEPAKDACRKKRVGVTPFTRQVDETTTFQPPITGHAVTSRPCWLPRSTAP
;
A
#
# COMPACT_ATOMS: atom_id res chain seq x y z
N MET A 1 11.16 31.66 -3.21
CA MET A 1 10.68 30.63 -2.24
C MET A 1 9.55 29.85 -2.90
N LEU A 2 9.71 28.54 -3.11
CA LEU A 2 8.67 27.68 -3.68
C LEU A 2 7.57 27.50 -2.62
N HIS A 3 6.43 28.17 -2.79
CA HIS A 3 5.23 27.94 -2.00
C HIS A 3 4.79 26.49 -2.22
N GLY A 4 5.06 25.62 -1.25
CA GLY A 4 4.58 24.24 -1.29
C GLY A 4 3.06 24.24 -1.36
N ARG A 5 2.47 23.50 -2.30
CA ARG A 5 1.02 23.24 -2.31
C ARG A 5 0.67 22.40 -1.09
N PHE A 6 0.33 23.06 0.01
CA PHE A 6 -0.19 22.45 1.24
C PHE A 6 -1.72 22.46 1.21
N GLY A 7 -2.33 21.49 1.91
CA GLY A 7 -3.78 21.48 2.11
C GLY A 7 -4.23 22.57 3.08
N PRO A 8 -5.54 22.66 3.38
CA PRO A 8 -6.11 23.67 4.27
C PRO A 8 -5.47 23.73 5.68
N THR A 9 -4.85 22.65 6.12
CA THR A 9 -4.15 22.56 7.41
C THR A 9 -2.72 23.12 7.38
N GLY A 10 -2.21 23.53 6.22
CA GLY A 10 -0.83 23.98 6.05
C GLY A 10 0.23 22.87 6.16
N LYS A 11 -0.18 21.61 6.33
CA LYS A 11 0.70 20.43 6.44
C LYS A 11 0.62 19.57 5.18
N ARG A 12 1.69 18.80 4.92
CA ARG A 12 1.64 17.73 3.91
C ARG A 12 0.84 16.56 4.48
N ALA A 13 0.08 15.92 3.62
CA ALA A 13 -0.58 14.66 3.93
C ALA A 13 -0.62 13.83 2.65
N SER A 14 -0.47 12.52 2.79
CA SER A 14 -0.58 11.59 1.67
C SER A 14 -1.44 10.40 2.08
N MET A 15 -2.35 10.01 1.19
CA MET A 15 -3.11 8.79 1.39
C MET A 15 -2.16 7.59 1.20
N PHE A 16 -2.15 6.68 2.16
CA PHE A 16 -1.35 5.47 2.12
C PHE A 16 -2.28 4.26 2.04
N ASN A 17 -2.02 3.41 1.05
CA ASN A 17 -2.75 2.16 0.84
C ASN A 17 -1.78 0.98 0.97
N GLY A 18 -2.30 -0.17 1.41
CA GLY A 18 -1.58 -1.43 1.47
C GLY A 18 -2.37 -2.55 0.78
N LEU A 19 -1.67 -3.61 0.38
CA LEU A 19 -2.25 -4.85 -0.11
C LEU A 19 -1.99 -5.95 0.91
N ALA A 20 -2.98 -6.82 1.11
CA ALA A 20 -2.86 -7.99 1.97
C ALA A 20 -3.33 -9.23 1.21
N ASP A 21 -2.58 -10.32 1.35
CA ASP A 21 -2.90 -11.59 0.71
C ASP A 21 -3.94 -12.37 1.53
N SER A 22 -4.98 -12.85 0.86
CA SER A 22 -6.08 -13.60 1.47
C SER A 22 -6.29 -14.92 0.77
N ILE A 23 -6.61 -15.97 1.52
CA ILE A 23 -6.93 -17.29 0.97
C ILE A 23 -8.44 -17.40 0.81
N TRP A 24 -8.89 -17.76 -0.40
CA TRP A 24 -10.31 -18.05 -0.63
C TRP A 24 -10.76 -19.27 0.18
N SER A 25 -11.86 -19.12 0.93
CA SER A 25 -12.38 -20.16 1.83
C SER A 25 -12.78 -21.46 1.09
N GLY A 26 -13.20 -21.34 -0.18
CA GLY A 26 -13.55 -22.47 -1.05
C GLY A 26 -12.36 -23.19 -1.67
N SER A 27 -11.11 -22.75 -1.44
CA SER A 27 -9.94 -23.39 -2.03
C SER A 27 -9.82 -24.87 -1.64
N GLU A 28 -9.59 -25.74 -2.62
CA GLU A 28 -9.27 -27.16 -2.41
C GLU A 28 -7.79 -27.38 -2.03
N LYS A 29 -6.94 -26.36 -2.21
CA LYS A 29 -5.49 -26.40 -1.97
C LYS A 29 -5.09 -25.49 -0.80
N LYS A 30 -5.79 -25.62 0.34
CA LYS A 30 -5.62 -24.72 1.50
C LYS A 30 -4.20 -24.74 2.06
N ASP A 31 -3.58 -25.91 2.19
CA ASP A 31 -2.24 -26.03 2.77
C ASP A 31 -1.18 -25.39 1.87
N ASP A 32 -1.27 -25.61 0.56
CA ASP A 32 -0.37 -24.98 -0.41
C ASP A 32 -0.55 -23.46 -0.44
N ALA A 33 -1.81 -22.99 -0.40
CA ALA A 33 -2.13 -21.57 -0.29
C ALA A 33 -1.55 -20.95 0.99
N TRP A 34 -1.62 -21.67 2.12
CA TRP A 34 -1.00 -21.24 3.37
C TRP A 34 0.52 -21.14 3.29
N ARG A 35 1.19 -22.10 2.64
CA ARG A 35 2.64 -22.02 2.42
C ARG A 35 3.00 -20.78 1.59
N TRP A 36 2.22 -20.49 0.55
CA TRP A 36 2.42 -19.31 -0.29
C TRP A 36 2.21 -17.99 0.46
N VAL A 37 1.07 -17.84 1.14
CA VAL A 37 0.73 -16.60 1.88
C VAL A 37 1.71 -16.34 3.03
N LYS A 38 2.31 -17.38 3.63
CA LYS A 38 3.39 -17.20 4.63
C LYS A 38 4.70 -16.73 4.01
N TYR A 39 4.98 -17.12 2.76
CA TYR A 39 6.21 -16.74 2.06
C TYR A 39 6.18 -15.28 1.59
N LEU A 40 5.04 -14.80 1.07
CA LEU A 40 4.88 -13.45 0.53
C LEU A 40 5.36 -12.30 1.44
N PRO A 41 5.03 -12.25 2.74
CA PRO A 41 5.52 -11.22 3.65
C PRO A 41 6.96 -11.49 4.13
N GLY A 42 7.55 -12.62 3.78
CA GLY A 42 8.90 -13.01 4.18
C GLY A 42 9.99 -12.12 3.56
N SER A 43 11.10 -11.98 4.27
CA SER A 43 12.23 -11.11 3.86
C SER A 43 12.73 -11.42 2.44
N GLU A 44 12.84 -12.69 2.10
CA GLU A 44 13.32 -13.14 0.78
C GLU A 44 12.40 -12.69 -0.36
N CYS A 45 11.09 -12.88 -0.22
CA CYS A 45 10.12 -12.44 -1.21
C CYS A 45 10.14 -10.91 -1.35
N GLN A 46 10.10 -10.19 -0.22
CA GLN A 46 10.06 -8.72 -0.20
C GLN A 46 11.33 -8.09 -0.79
N LYS A 47 12.51 -8.67 -0.53
CA LYS A 47 13.78 -8.23 -1.16
C LYS A 47 13.79 -8.49 -2.66
N THR A 48 13.34 -9.67 -3.09
CA THR A 48 13.26 -10.03 -4.51
C THR A 48 12.38 -9.04 -5.26
N VAL A 49 11.16 -8.82 -4.77
CA VAL A 49 10.23 -7.85 -5.35
C VAL A 49 10.80 -6.43 -5.32
N GLY A 50 11.36 -6.02 -4.17
CA GLY A 50 11.97 -4.70 -4.00
C GLY A 50 13.10 -4.43 -5.00
N SER A 51 13.92 -5.44 -5.31
CA SER A 51 15.06 -5.29 -6.23
C SER A 51 14.66 -4.88 -7.66
N HIS A 52 13.43 -5.18 -8.07
CA HIS A 52 12.91 -4.74 -9.37
C HIS A 52 12.53 -3.25 -9.40
N GLY A 53 12.34 -2.62 -8.23
CA GLY A 53 11.98 -1.21 -8.11
C GLY A 53 10.70 -0.85 -8.85
N ALA A 54 9.71 -1.74 -8.81
CA ALA A 54 8.38 -1.55 -9.41
C ALA A 54 7.32 -1.18 -8.37
N VAL A 55 7.50 -1.62 -7.12
CA VAL A 55 6.62 -1.35 -5.97
C VAL A 55 7.48 -1.06 -4.73
N PHE A 56 6.88 -0.48 -3.69
CA PHE A 56 7.47 -0.41 -2.36
C PHE A 56 6.92 -1.55 -1.50
N PRO A 57 7.75 -2.55 -1.15
CA PRO A 57 7.31 -3.68 -0.32
C PRO A 57 6.89 -3.23 1.09
N ALA A 58 6.10 -4.05 1.77
CA ALA A 58 5.53 -3.72 3.09
C ALA A 58 6.58 -3.71 4.23
N ARG A 59 7.78 -4.22 3.95
CA ARG A 59 8.87 -4.40 4.90
C ARG A 59 10.07 -3.50 4.58
N PRO A 60 10.74 -2.89 5.58
CA PRO A 60 11.94 -2.09 5.37
C PRO A 60 13.01 -2.81 4.56
N GLU A 61 13.19 -4.11 4.81
CA GLU A 61 14.18 -4.95 4.12
C GLU A 61 13.92 -5.07 2.61
N GLY A 62 12.68 -4.86 2.14
CA GLY A 62 12.33 -4.77 0.72
C GLY A 62 12.25 -3.34 0.19
N THR A 63 11.91 -2.38 1.04
CA THR A 63 11.79 -0.96 0.67
C THR A 63 13.12 -0.31 0.32
N GLU A 64 14.20 -0.60 1.05
CA GLU A 64 15.52 -0.05 0.73
C GLU A 64 16.04 -0.52 -0.63
N PRO A 65 16.00 -1.83 -0.97
CA PRO A 65 16.26 -2.30 -2.33
C PRO A 65 15.42 -1.61 -3.41
N ALA A 66 14.14 -1.34 -3.14
CA ALA A 66 13.28 -0.62 -4.08
C ALA A 66 13.72 0.83 -4.30
N LYS A 67 14.08 1.54 -3.22
CA LYS A 67 14.65 2.90 -3.31
C LYS A 67 15.95 2.88 -4.13
N ASP A 68 16.82 1.89 -3.92
CA ASP A 68 18.05 1.71 -4.70
C ASP A 68 17.79 1.42 -6.18
N ALA A 69 16.85 0.52 -6.48
CA ALA A 69 16.48 0.19 -7.84
C ALA A 69 15.90 1.42 -8.58
N CYS A 70 15.08 2.23 -7.91
CA CYS A 70 14.61 3.51 -8.46
C CYS A 70 15.75 4.52 -8.67
N ARG A 71 16.70 4.63 -7.73
CA ARG A 71 17.90 5.47 -7.87
C ARG A 71 18.73 5.09 -9.10
N LYS A 72 18.95 3.79 -9.33
CA LYS A 72 19.66 3.29 -10.53
C LYS A 72 18.95 3.67 -11.84
N LYS A 73 17.62 3.75 -11.82
CA LYS A 73 16.79 4.26 -12.93
C LYS A 73 16.72 5.79 -13.00
N ARG A 74 17.45 6.51 -12.14
CA ARG A 74 17.44 7.99 -12.01
C ARG A 74 16.06 8.54 -11.64
N VAL A 75 15.26 7.77 -10.90
CA VAL A 75 13.94 8.17 -10.38
C VAL A 75 14.07 8.52 -8.91
N GLY A 76 13.90 9.80 -8.57
CA GLY A 76 13.88 10.27 -7.19
C GLY A 76 12.56 9.96 -6.50
N VAL A 77 12.59 9.11 -5.47
CA VAL A 77 11.38 8.64 -4.77
C VAL A 77 11.08 9.35 -3.45
N THR A 78 11.96 10.25 -3.01
CA THR A 78 11.81 11.04 -1.77
C THR A 78 10.44 11.71 -1.62
N PRO A 79 9.81 12.28 -2.68
CA PRO A 79 8.48 12.88 -2.55
C PRO A 79 7.40 11.89 -2.04
N PHE A 80 7.57 10.60 -2.31
CA PHE A 80 6.64 9.54 -1.91
C PHE A 80 7.03 8.91 -0.58
N THR A 81 8.32 8.65 -0.34
CA THR A 81 8.77 7.93 0.85
C THR A 81 8.83 8.80 2.09
N ARG A 82 9.11 10.10 1.95
CA ARG A 82 9.19 11.05 3.07
C ARG A 82 7.91 11.08 3.91
N GLN A 83 6.75 10.85 3.30
CA GLN A 83 5.47 10.89 4.02
C GLN A 83 5.36 9.75 5.03
N VAL A 84 5.98 8.60 4.74
CA VAL A 84 6.06 7.46 5.66
C VAL A 84 7.02 7.79 6.80
N ASP A 85 8.20 8.33 6.50
CA ASP A 85 9.22 8.70 7.48
C ASP A 85 8.73 9.80 8.45
N GLU A 86 7.97 10.78 7.94
CA GLU A 86 7.41 11.88 8.71
C GLU A 86 6.04 11.57 9.34
N THR A 87 5.52 10.35 9.16
CA THR A 87 4.21 9.91 9.67
C THR A 87 3.04 10.81 9.22
N THR A 88 3.13 11.39 8.04
CA THR A 88 2.08 12.24 7.44
C THR A 88 1.14 11.45 6.52
N THR A 89 1.17 10.12 6.61
CA THR A 89 0.27 9.23 5.88
C THR A 89 -1.07 9.06 6.59
N PHE A 90 -2.15 8.93 5.84
CA PHE A 90 -3.46 8.53 6.36
C PHE A 90 -4.10 7.44 5.50
N GLN A 91 -4.91 6.58 6.11
CA GLN A 91 -5.61 5.52 5.38
C GLN A 91 -6.78 6.10 4.56
N PRO A 92 -7.12 5.51 3.40
CA PRO A 92 -8.35 5.87 2.72
C PRO A 92 -9.56 5.59 3.64
N PRO A 93 -10.63 6.42 3.58
CA PRO A 93 -11.79 6.26 4.46
C PRO A 93 -12.42 4.86 4.42
N ILE A 94 -12.30 4.17 3.28
CA ILE A 94 -12.79 2.80 3.11
C ILE A 94 -12.15 1.81 4.09
N THR A 95 -10.89 2.01 4.50
CA THR A 95 -10.19 1.08 5.39
C THR A 95 -10.84 1.01 6.77
N GLY A 96 -11.35 2.13 7.30
CA GLY A 96 -12.04 2.19 8.60
C GLY A 96 -13.56 1.98 8.52
N HIS A 97 -14.15 2.12 7.33
CA HIS A 97 -15.60 2.18 7.13
C HIS A 97 -16.13 1.19 6.10
N ALA A 98 -15.36 0.14 5.74
CA ALA A 98 -15.69 -0.81 4.68
C ALA A 98 -17.08 -1.45 4.81
N VAL A 99 -17.56 -1.67 6.03
CA VAL A 99 -18.87 -2.28 6.31
C VAL A 99 -20.01 -1.28 6.09
N THR A 100 -19.77 0.02 6.29
CA THR A 100 -20.79 1.07 6.19
C THR A 100 -20.78 1.79 4.84
N SER A 101 -19.69 1.66 4.07
CA SER A 101 -19.57 2.25 2.74
C SER A 101 -20.45 1.52 1.74
N ARG A 102 -21.39 2.26 1.15
CA ARG A 102 -22.24 1.73 0.08
C ARG A 102 -21.70 2.17 -1.29
N PRO A 103 -21.38 1.23 -2.19
CA PRO A 103 -21.00 1.57 -3.57
C PRO A 103 -22.05 2.45 -4.26
N CYS A 104 -21.61 3.48 -4.96
CA CYS A 104 -22.53 4.45 -5.60
C CYS A 104 -23.34 3.85 -6.77
N TRP A 105 -22.88 2.73 -7.33
CA TRP A 105 -23.56 1.97 -8.39
C TRP A 105 -24.55 0.92 -7.87
N LEU A 106 -24.64 0.71 -6.55
CA LEU A 106 -25.75 -0.09 -6.01
C LEU A 106 -27.03 0.76 -6.10
N PRO A 107 -28.12 0.22 -6.67
CA PRO A 107 -29.38 0.94 -6.71
C PRO A 107 -29.76 1.37 -5.29
N ARG A 108 -30.27 2.59 -5.17
CA ARG A 108 -30.90 3.03 -3.93
C ARG A 108 -32.07 2.10 -3.68
N SER A 109 -31.92 1.13 -2.75
CA SER A 109 -33.06 0.41 -2.16
C SER A 109 -34.10 1.46 -1.77
N THR A 110 -35.15 1.54 -2.57
CA THR A 110 -36.41 2.18 -2.22
C THR A 110 -37.24 1.12 -1.54
N ALA A 111 -36.84 0.73 -0.32
CA ALA A 111 -37.74 0.04 0.58
C ALA A 111 -38.34 1.10 1.51
N PRO A 112 -39.66 1.08 1.75
CA PRO A 112 -40.36 2.04 2.60
C PRO A 112 -39.89 1.97 4.06
#